data_AF-U6RD80-F1
#
_entry.id   AF-U6RD80-F1
#
_cell.length_a   1.000
_cell.length_b   1.000
_cell.length_c   1.000
_cell.angle_alpha   90.00
_cell.angle_beta   90.00
_cell.angle_gamma   90.00
#
_symmetry.space_group_name_H-M   'P 1'
#
loop_
_entity.id
_entity.type
_entity.pdbx_description
1 polymer ?
#
loop_
_entity_poly.entity_id
_entity_poly.type
_entity_poly.pdbx_seq_one_letter_code
_entity_poly.pdbx_strand_id
1 'polypeptide(L)'
;MKKETLKLTGAWADVFGEPERIGVWFIWGNSGNGKSSFVMQLCKELAKFGRVAYDSLEEGASLTMQNTLRRFNMAEVNRRFQLLDCEPMSELGERMDKHKSPDFYVIDSFQYTQMSYKEYIKFKEAHRNKLLIFISHADGRNPDGRSAKKVMYDAALKIYVEGFRAFSKGRFFGSVGHFTIWDEGAVRYWGDNA
;
A
#
# COMPACT_ATOMS: atom_id res chain seq x y z
N MET A 1 -9.61 23.88 -8.27
CA MET A 1 -8.15 23.68 -8.15
C MET A 1 -7.78 22.40 -8.88
N LYS A 2 -6.78 22.41 -9.77
CA LYS A 2 -6.35 21.20 -10.47
C LYS A 2 -5.64 20.30 -9.46
N LYS A 3 -6.16 19.09 -9.24
CA LYS A 3 -5.54 18.12 -8.34
C LYS A 3 -4.33 17.48 -9.04
N GLU A 4 -3.26 17.27 -8.28
CA GLU A 4 -2.08 16.57 -8.77
C GLU A 4 -2.31 15.06 -8.73
N THR A 5 -1.90 14.37 -9.80
CA THR A 5 -2.16 12.96 -10.04
C THR A 5 -0.87 12.17 -10.24
N LEU A 6 -0.92 10.87 -10.00
CA LEU A 6 0.14 9.92 -10.31
C LEU A 6 -0.04 9.41 -11.74
N LYS A 7 0.85 9.84 -12.63
CA LYS A 7 0.88 9.39 -14.03
C LYS A 7 1.50 8.00 -14.13
N LEU A 8 0.79 7.00 -13.63
CA LEU A 8 1.20 5.60 -13.69
C LEU A 8 1.34 5.14 -15.16
N THR A 9 2.20 4.15 -15.40
CA THR A 9 2.49 3.63 -16.75
C THR A 9 2.42 2.11 -16.79
N GLY A 10 2.16 1.55 -17.98
CA GLY A 10 2.06 0.10 -18.19
C GLY A 10 1.00 -0.54 -17.29
N ALA A 11 1.30 -1.73 -16.77
CA ALA A 11 0.39 -2.51 -15.94
C ALA A 11 -0.17 -1.76 -14.72
N TRP A 12 0.56 -0.77 -14.17
CA TRP A 12 0.05 0.06 -13.09
C TRP A 12 -1.09 0.98 -13.56
N ALA A 13 -0.93 1.61 -14.71
CA ALA A 13 -1.97 2.45 -15.32
C ALA A 13 -3.16 1.59 -15.77
N ASP A 14 -2.90 0.40 -16.32
CA ASP A 14 -3.93 -0.52 -16.80
C ASP A 14 -4.84 -1.08 -15.70
N VAL A 15 -4.44 -0.96 -14.43
CA VAL A 15 -5.21 -1.47 -13.29
C VAL A 15 -5.73 -0.34 -12.41
N PHE A 16 -4.89 0.67 -12.14
CA PHE A 16 -5.19 1.73 -11.18
C PHE A 16 -5.44 3.11 -11.82
N GLY A 17 -5.25 3.24 -13.13
CA GLY A 17 -5.45 4.48 -13.88
C GLY A 17 -4.49 5.60 -13.44
N GLU A 18 -5.02 6.82 -13.34
CA GLU A 18 -4.29 8.01 -12.91
C GLU A 18 -4.89 8.54 -11.57
N PRO A 19 -4.55 7.92 -10.43
CA PRO A 19 -5.09 8.31 -9.13
C PRO A 19 -4.51 9.65 -8.64
N GLU A 20 -5.19 10.28 -7.68
CA GLU A 20 -4.66 11.47 -7.00
C GLU A 20 -3.36 11.14 -6.25
N ARG A 21 -2.42 12.09 -6.21
CA ARG A 21 -1.12 11.96 -5.53
C ARG A 21 -1.24 11.86 -4.01
N ILE A 22 -2.35 12.35 -3.46
CA ILE A 22 -2.64 12.42 -2.03
C ILE A 22 -3.94 11.67 -1.71
N GLY A 23 -4.17 11.39 -0.44
CA GLY A 23 -5.38 10.72 0.05
C GLY A 23 -5.07 9.39 0.70
N VAL A 24 -6.06 8.49 0.70
CA VAL A 24 -5.96 7.20 1.39
C VAL A 24 -6.15 6.05 0.41
N TRP A 25 -5.18 5.14 0.40
CA TRP A 25 -5.26 3.85 -0.26
C TRP A 25 -5.34 2.75 0.80
N PHE A 26 -6.07 1.69 0.48
CA PHE A 26 -6.28 0.58 1.40
C PHE A 26 -6.07 -0.76 0.70
N ILE A 27 -5.15 -1.55 1.23
CA ILE A 27 -4.71 -2.82 0.66
C ILE A 27 -5.01 -3.94 1.65
N TRP A 28 -5.70 -5.00 1.22
CA TRP A 28 -5.98 -6.14 2.10
C TRP A 28 -5.99 -7.47 1.34
N GLY A 29 -5.91 -8.57 2.08
CA GLY A 29 -5.85 -9.92 1.53
C GLY A 29 -5.35 -10.94 2.55
N ASN A 30 -5.55 -12.21 2.28
CA ASN A 30 -5.14 -13.29 3.19
C ASN A 30 -3.61 -13.45 3.22
N SER A 31 -3.09 -14.10 4.26
CA SER A 31 -1.66 -14.45 4.34
C SER A 31 -1.25 -15.33 3.14
N GLY A 32 0.01 -15.24 2.73
CA GLY A 32 0.56 -16.05 1.61
C GLY A 32 0.09 -15.66 0.20
N ASN A 33 -0.79 -14.68 0.04
CA ASN A 33 -1.36 -14.30 -1.27
C ASN A 33 -0.54 -13.27 -2.08
N GLY A 34 0.63 -12.86 -1.58
CA GLY A 34 1.51 -11.93 -2.27
C GLY A 34 1.34 -10.44 -1.92
N LYS A 35 0.62 -10.10 -0.83
CA LYS A 35 0.44 -8.71 -0.38
C LYS A 35 1.75 -7.93 -0.23
N SER A 36 2.67 -8.43 0.58
CA SER A 36 3.93 -7.73 0.87
C SER A 36 4.77 -7.54 -0.40
N SER A 37 4.75 -8.55 -1.29
CA SER A 37 5.37 -8.44 -2.62
C SER A 37 4.73 -7.35 -3.49
N PHE A 38 3.40 -7.27 -3.53
CA PHE A 38 2.69 -6.22 -4.25
C PHE A 38 3.03 -4.84 -3.71
N VAL A 39 2.96 -4.67 -2.39
CA VAL A 39 3.26 -3.41 -1.72
C VAL A 39 4.70 -2.98 -2.01
N MET A 40 5.66 -3.90 -2.01
CA MET A 40 7.04 -3.56 -2.30
C MET A 40 7.22 -3.08 -3.74
N GLN A 41 6.60 -3.76 -4.72
CA GLN A 41 6.58 -3.31 -6.11
C GLN A 41 5.90 -1.94 -6.23
N LEU A 42 4.81 -1.71 -5.48
CA LEU A 42 4.12 -0.43 -5.43
C LEU A 42 5.02 0.68 -4.86
N CYS A 43 5.77 0.41 -3.80
CA CYS A 43 6.73 1.36 -3.24
C CYS A 43 7.79 1.76 -4.26
N LYS A 44 8.28 0.79 -5.05
CA LYS A 44 9.23 1.05 -6.13
C LYS A 44 8.62 1.93 -7.23
N GLU A 45 7.35 1.69 -7.59
CA GLU A 45 6.63 2.53 -8.55
C GLU A 45 6.44 3.96 -8.02
N LEU A 46 5.98 4.10 -6.77
CA LEU A 46 5.76 5.40 -6.13
C LEU A 46 7.07 6.19 -5.96
N ALA A 47 8.19 5.52 -5.74
CA ALA A 47 9.51 6.16 -5.66
C ALA A 47 9.91 6.92 -6.94
N LYS A 48 9.28 6.66 -8.09
CA LYS A 48 9.45 7.48 -9.30
C LYS A 48 8.89 8.89 -9.13
N PHE A 49 7.84 9.04 -8.32
CA PHE A 49 7.08 10.28 -8.15
C PHE A 49 7.45 11.06 -6.89
N GLY A 50 8.06 10.44 -5.89
CA GLY A 50 8.31 11.07 -4.59
C GLY A 50 9.07 10.16 -3.63
N ARG A 51 9.20 10.58 -2.37
CA ARG A 51 9.83 9.77 -1.32
C ARG A 51 8.78 8.92 -0.62
N VAL A 52 9.12 7.66 -0.38
CA VAL A 52 8.29 6.64 0.24
C VAL A 52 8.89 6.27 1.60
N ALA A 53 8.07 6.28 2.64
CA ALA A 53 8.37 5.61 3.90
C ALA A 53 7.47 4.38 4.05
N TYR A 54 8.07 3.26 4.41
CA TYR A 54 7.40 2.02 4.75
C TYR A 54 7.59 1.75 6.22
N ASP A 55 6.51 1.75 6.97
CA ASP A 55 6.50 1.41 8.39
C ASP A 55 5.94 0.00 8.58
N SER A 56 6.82 -0.96 8.86
CA SER A 56 6.45 -2.34 9.14
C SER A 56 6.25 -2.50 10.64
N LEU A 57 5.02 -2.27 11.09
CA LEU A 57 4.59 -2.49 12.47
C LEU A 57 4.52 -3.98 12.84
N GLU A 58 4.37 -4.86 11.85
CA GLU A 58 4.28 -6.31 12.05
C GLU A 58 5.64 -7.01 12.16
N GLU A 59 6.47 -6.82 11.13
CA GLU A 59 7.71 -7.58 10.97
C GLU A 59 8.95 -6.74 11.29
N GLY A 60 8.82 -5.41 11.40
CA GLY A 60 9.97 -4.50 11.52
C GLY A 60 11.00 -4.74 10.40
N ALA A 61 12.28 -4.57 10.73
CA ALA A 61 13.40 -4.87 9.83
C ALA A 61 13.77 -6.38 9.74
N SER A 62 12.76 -7.28 9.68
CA SER A 62 12.97 -8.74 9.64
C SER A 62 13.83 -9.23 8.47
N LEU A 63 14.37 -10.45 8.60
CA LEU A 63 15.04 -11.15 7.48
C LEU A 63 14.13 -11.30 6.26
N THR A 64 12.83 -11.52 6.48
CA THR A 64 11.81 -11.59 5.41
C THR A 64 11.70 -10.26 4.65
N MET A 65 11.67 -9.15 5.37
CA MET A 65 11.67 -7.81 4.77
C MET A 65 12.95 -7.55 3.99
N GLN A 66 14.12 -7.89 4.55
CA GLN A 66 15.40 -7.74 3.86
C GLN A 66 15.47 -8.57 2.56
N ASN A 67 14.99 -9.81 2.58
CA ASN A 67 14.94 -10.66 1.40
C ASN A 67 13.98 -10.10 0.34
N THR A 68 12.86 -9.51 0.77
CA THR A 68 11.90 -8.84 -0.12
C THR A 68 12.53 -7.62 -0.79
N LEU A 69 13.25 -6.79 -0.03
CA LEU A 69 13.98 -5.64 -0.58
C LEU A 69 15.00 -6.05 -1.64
N ARG A 70 15.75 -7.14 -1.40
CA ARG A 70 16.70 -7.70 -2.38
C ARG A 70 15.98 -8.24 -3.60
N ARG A 71 14.91 -9.03 -3.43
CA ARG A 71 14.14 -9.64 -4.51
C ARG A 71 13.59 -8.60 -5.50
N PHE A 72 13.15 -7.44 -5.02
CA PHE A 72 12.61 -6.36 -5.86
C PHE A 72 13.64 -5.29 -6.25
N ASN A 73 14.93 -5.54 -5.95
CA ASN A 73 16.04 -4.64 -6.20
C ASN A 73 15.78 -3.20 -5.71
N MET A 74 15.34 -3.06 -4.46
CA MET A 74 15.01 -1.76 -3.86
C MET A 74 16.24 -0.85 -3.68
N ALA A 75 17.44 -1.39 -3.88
CA ALA A 75 18.68 -0.61 -3.94
C ALA A 75 18.63 0.49 -5.00
N GLU A 76 17.93 0.29 -6.12
CA GLU A 76 17.75 1.28 -7.18
C GLU A 76 17.03 2.55 -6.72
N VAL A 77 16.21 2.44 -5.67
CA VAL A 77 15.40 3.53 -5.13
C VAL A 77 15.78 3.89 -3.70
N ASN A 78 16.95 3.45 -3.21
CA ASN A 78 17.38 3.61 -1.81
C ASN A 78 17.37 5.07 -1.30
N ARG A 79 17.63 6.05 -2.18
CA ARG A 79 17.60 7.49 -1.85
C ARG A 79 16.19 8.02 -1.65
N ARG A 80 15.19 7.30 -2.15
CA ARG A 80 13.77 7.69 -2.13
C ARG A 80 12.91 6.76 -1.30
N PHE A 81 13.44 5.65 -0.80
CA PHE A 81 12.73 4.68 0.01
C PHE A 81 13.35 4.60 1.41
N GLN A 82 12.51 4.66 2.43
CA GLN A 82 12.89 4.54 3.84
C GLN A 82 12.09 3.40 4.47
N LEU A 83 12.78 2.44 5.08
CA LEU A 83 12.14 1.44 5.93
C LEU A 83 12.21 1.96 7.38
N LEU A 84 11.05 2.09 8.02
CA LEU A 84 10.90 2.44 9.42
C LEU A 84 10.67 1.16 10.23
N ASP A 85 11.14 1.16 11.48
CA ASP A 85 11.13 -0.01 12.37
C ASP A 85 10.08 0.18 13.45
N CYS A 86 8.86 -0.28 13.18
CA CYS A 86 7.72 -0.25 14.09
C CYS A 86 7.46 1.12 14.74
N GLU A 87 7.49 2.21 13.95
CA GLU A 87 7.35 3.57 14.49
C GLU A 87 5.92 3.80 14.99
N PRO A 88 5.69 4.20 16.27
CA PRO A 88 4.35 4.45 16.76
C PRO A 88 3.64 5.54 15.94
N MET A 89 2.32 5.43 15.79
CA MET A 89 1.54 6.39 14.97
C MET A 89 1.70 7.87 15.37
N SER A 90 2.01 8.14 16.65
CA SER A 90 2.35 9.49 17.11
C SER A 90 3.65 10.00 16.53
N GLU A 91 4.72 9.19 16.59
CA GLU A 91 6.03 9.53 16.03
C GLU A 91 5.98 9.62 14.51
N LEU A 92 5.24 8.71 13.86
CA LEU A 92 5.00 8.74 12.43
C LEU A 92 4.30 10.05 12.01
N GLY A 93 3.36 10.54 12.81
CA GLY A 93 2.73 11.85 12.61
C GLY A 93 3.73 13.00 12.70
N GLU A 94 4.54 13.04 13.77
CA GLU A 94 5.59 14.06 13.91
C GLU A 94 6.60 14.02 12.75
N ARG A 95 6.90 12.83 12.22
CA ARG A 95 7.73 12.67 11.04
C ARG A 95 7.08 13.26 9.80
N MET A 96 5.77 13.06 9.61
CA MET A 96 5.03 13.62 8.49
C MET A 96 5.02 15.15 8.50
N ASP A 97 5.03 15.77 9.68
CA ASP A 97 5.05 17.22 9.86
C ASP A 97 6.40 17.88 9.57
N LYS A 98 7.50 17.11 9.57
CA LYS A 98 8.84 17.65 9.30
C LYS A 98 8.94 18.20 7.87
N HIS A 99 9.69 19.30 7.73
CA HIS A 99 10.00 19.86 6.42
C HIS A 99 10.75 18.82 5.56
N LYS A 100 10.33 18.68 4.29
CA LYS A 100 10.82 17.64 3.39
C LYS A 100 10.66 16.24 4.01
N SER A 101 9.58 15.97 4.73
CA SER A 101 9.18 14.59 5.01
C SER A 101 8.78 13.84 3.72
N PRO A 102 8.77 12.50 3.71
CA PRO A 102 8.26 11.69 2.60
C PRO A 102 6.88 12.12 2.09
N ASP A 103 6.58 11.79 0.83
CA ASP A 103 5.31 12.07 0.16
C ASP A 103 4.28 10.97 0.43
N PHE A 104 4.77 9.73 0.46
CA PHE A 104 3.97 8.51 0.51
C PHE A 104 4.36 7.69 1.74
N TYR A 105 3.35 7.20 2.47
CA TYR A 105 3.55 6.42 3.69
C TYR A 105 2.76 5.12 3.61
N VAL A 106 3.47 4.01 3.74
CA VAL A 106 2.90 2.68 3.88
C VAL A 106 2.90 2.30 5.35
N ILE A 107 1.75 1.92 5.87
CA ILE A 107 1.54 1.51 7.27
C ILE A 107 1.10 0.05 7.27
N ASP A 108 2.02 -0.84 7.65
CA ASP A 108 1.89 -2.29 7.58
C ASP A 108 1.94 -2.94 8.96
N SER A 109 0.82 -3.24 9.63
CA SER A 109 -0.56 -3.12 9.15
C SER A 109 -1.45 -2.30 10.06
N PHE A 110 -2.65 -1.99 9.56
CA PHE A 110 -3.67 -1.24 10.25
C PHE A 110 -4.04 -1.87 11.60
N GLN A 111 -4.05 -3.20 11.72
CA GLN A 111 -4.35 -3.88 12.98
C GLN A 111 -3.36 -3.50 14.09
N TYR A 112 -2.08 -3.31 13.74
CA TYR A 112 -1.02 -2.99 14.69
C TYR A 112 -0.98 -1.50 15.07
N THR A 113 -1.65 -0.64 14.30
CA THR A 113 -1.84 0.76 14.70
C THR A 113 -2.73 0.90 15.94
N GLN A 114 -3.56 -0.11 16.22
CA GLN A 114 -4.59 -0.11 17.27
C GLN A 114 -5.56 1.08 17.22
N MET A 115 -5.62 1.80 16.10
CA MET A 115 -6.48 2.97 15.96
C MET A 115 -7.96 2.59 15.87
N SER A 116 -8.78 3.33 16.61
CA SER A 116 -10.21 3.44 16.33
C SER A 116 -10.43 4.19 15.01
N TYR A 117 -11.61 4.02 14.42
CA TYR A 117 -11.97 4.80 13.22
C TYR A 117 -11.91 6.32 13.46
N LYS A 118 -12.21 6.79 14.68
CA LYS A 118 -12.14 8.23 15.02
C LYS A 118 -10.70 8.74 15.01
N GLU A 119 -9.76 7.96 15.53
CA GLU A 119 -8.33 8.29 15.50
C GLU A 119 -7.79 8.27 14.09
N TYR A 120 -8.16 7.27 13.29
CA TYR A 120 -7.86 7.24 11.86
C TYR A 120 -8.33 8.52 11.14
N ILE A 121 -9.57 8.97 11.38
CA ILE A 121 -10.06 10.22 10.78
C ILE A 121 -9.16 11.38 11.20
N LYS A 122 -8.90 11.57 12.51
CA LYS A 122 -8.00 12.65 12.95
C LYS A 122 -6.63 12.59 12.28
N PHE A 123 -6.06 11.39 12.17
CA PHE A 123 -4.75 11.16 11.56
C PHE A 123 -4.75 11.51 10.07
N LYS A 124 -5.72 11.04 9.27
CA LYS A 124 -5.78 11.37 7.84
C LYS A 124 -6.03 12.86 7.60
N GLU A 125 -6.85 13.49 8.45
CA GLU A 125 -7.23 14.90 8.29
C GLU A 125 -6.06 15.84 8.63
N ALA A 126 -5.18 15.45 9.55
CA ALA A 126 -3.94 16.16 9.83
C ALA A 126 -2.94 16.08 8.67
N HIS A 127 -2.90 14.95 7.95
CA HIS A 127 -1.90 14.66 6.92
C HIS A 127 -2.48 14.63 5.49
N ARG A 128 -3.46 15.50 5.20
CA ARG A 128 -4.15 15.58 3.89
C ARG A 128 -3.22 15.83 2.70
N ASN A 129 -2.01 16.35 2.95
CA ASN A 129 -0.99 16.60 1.93
C ASN A 129 -0.14 15.35 1.61
N LYS A 130 -0.43 14.20 2.22
CA LYS A 130 0.29 12.93 2.02
C LYS A 130 -0.59 11.91 1.32
N LEU A 131 0.04 10.87 0.76
CA LEU A 131 -0.63 9.61 0.48
C LEU A 131 -0.41 8.65 1.64
N LEU A 132 -1.50 8.20 2.24
CA LEU A 132 -1.49 7.19 3.29
C LEU A 132 -1.96 5.85 2.70
N ILE A 133 -1.13 4.83 2.80
CA ILE A 133 -1.41 3.49 2.29
C ILE A 133 -1.47 2.56 3.49
N PHE A 134 -2.68 2.13 3.85
CA PHE A 134 -2.87 1.18 4.94
C PHE A 134 -2.93 -0.22 4.37
N ILE A 135 -2.12 -1.12 4.92
CA ILE A 135 -2.23 -2.55 4.67
C ILE A 135 -3.03 -3.17 5.80
N SER A 136 -3.81 -4.19 5.48
CA SER A 136 -4.66 -4.87 6.44
C SER A 136 -4.64 -6.37 6.20
N HIS A 137 -4.70 -7.12 7.29
CA HIS A 137 -5.15 -8.51 7.24
C HIS A 137 -6.57 -8.60 6.67
N ALA A 138 -6.95 -9.81 6.26
CA ALA A 138 -8.29 -10.11 5.78
C ALA A 138 -8.93 -11.24 6.58
N ASP A 139 -10.25 -11.13 6.73
CA ASP A 139 -11.16 -12.19 7.15
C ASP A 139 -12.01 -12.57 5.92
N GLY A 140 -11.62 -13.68 5.29
CA GLY A 140 -12.12 -14.07 3.97
C GLY A 140 -11.77 -13.01 2.92
N ARG A 141 -12.79 -12.38 2.32
CA ARG A 141 -12.64 -11.31 1.32
C ARG A 141 -12.73 -9.90 1.88
N ASN A 142 -12.94 -9.75 3.18
CA ASN A 142 -13.09 -8.44 3.83
C ASN A 142 -11.85 -8.10 4.66
N PRO A 143 -11.56 -6.81 4.90
CA PRO A 143 -10.56 -6.42 5.88
C PRO A 143 -10.88 -6.97 7.28
N ASP A 144 -9.86 -7.36 8.02
CA ASP A 144 -10.03 -7.86 9.39
C ASP A 144 -10.34 -6.71 10.37
N GLY A 145 -11.44 -6.86 11.12
CA GLY A 145 -11.88 -5.88 12.12
C GLY A 145 -12.79 -4.76 11.59
N ARG A 146 -13.66 -4.26 12.48
CA ARG A 146 -14.68 -3.24 12.15
C ARG A 146 -14.06 -1.90 11.72
N SER A 147 -12.98 -1.47 12.37
CA SER A 147 -12.29 -0.24 12.02
C SER A 147 -11.67 -0.32 10.62
N ALA A 148 -10.96 -1.40 10.30
CA ALA A 148 -10.37 -1.63 8.98
C ALA A 148 -11.40 -1.60 7.86
N LYS A 149 -12.57 -2.23 8.05
CA LYS A 149 -13.68 -2.17 7.09
C LYS A 149 -14.14 -0.73 6.85
N LYS A 150 -14.26 0.10 7.88
CA LYS A 150 -14.63 1.52 7.74
C LYS A 150 -13.56 2.33 7.02
N VAL A 151 -12.28 2.10 7.32
CA VAL A 151 -11.15 2.73 6.60
C VAL A 151 -11.17 2.35 5.12
N MET A 152 -11.37 1.08 4.80
CA MET A 152 -11.53 0.63 3.41
C MET A 152 -12.69 1.34 2.71
N TYR A 153 -13.82 1.58 3.39
CA TYR A 153 -14.93 2.32 2.78
C TYR A 153 -14.57 3.77 2.45
N ASP A 154 -13.81 4.43 3.34
CA ASP A 154 -13.32 5.81 3.22
C ASP A 154 -12.20 5.98 2.18
N ALA A 155 -11.41 4.94 1.93
CA ALA A 155 -10.27 4.98 1.01
C ALA A 155 -10.68 5.28 -0.44
N ALA A 156 -9.86 6.12 -1.10
CA ALA A 156 -10.04 6.50 -2.50
C ALA A 156 -9.68 5.35 -3.45
N LEU A 157 -8.62 4.61 -3.14
CA LEU A 157 -8.23 3.40 -3.85
C LEU A 157 -8.27 2.19 -2.93
N LYS A 158 -8.94 1.13 -3.39
CA LYS A 158 -9.20 -0.10 -2.62
C LYS A 158 -8.61 -1.25 -3.40
N ILE A 159 -7.62 -1.93 -2.84
CA ILE A 159 -6.86 -2.96 -3.52
C ILE A 159 -6.97 -4.26 -2.74
N TYR A 160 -7.64 -5.24 -3.33
CA TYR A 160 -7.73 -6.57 -2.76
C TYR A 160 -6.70 -7.48 -3.40
N VAL A 161 -5.94 -8.23 -2.61
CA VAL A 161 -4.91 -9.15 -3.09
C VAL A 161 -5.31 -10.60 -2.81
N GLU A 162 -5.41 -11.40 -3.86
CA GLU A 162 -5.72 -12.83 -3.80
C GLU A 162 -4.98 -13.57 -4.91
N GLY A 163 -4.41 -14.73 -4.59
CA GLY A 163 -3.77 -15.60 -5.58
C GLY A 163 -2.72 -14.89 -6.43
N PHE A 164 -1.86 -14.07 -5.81
CA PHE A 164 -0.82 -13.30 -6.49
C PHE A 164 -1.32 -12.32 -7.56
N ARG A 165 -2.58 -11.87 -7.43
CA ARG A 165 -3.17 -10.79 -8.22
C ARG A 165 -3.69 -9.69 -7.29
N ALA A 166 -3.45 -8.43 -7.66
CA ALA A 166 -4.01 -7.27 -6.98
C ALA A 166 -5.16 -6.68 -7.81
N PHE A 167 -6.34 -6.61 -7.23
CA PHE A 167 -7.58 -6.19 -7.86
C PHE A 167 -7.98 -4.82 -7.35
N SER A 168 -8.18 -3.86 -8.26
CA SER A 168 -8.85 -2.61 -7.91
C SER A 168 -10.34 -2.87 -7.65
N LYS A 169 -10.78 -2.58 -6.42
CA LYS A 169 -12.19 -2.63 -5.97
C LYS A 169 -12.80 -1.24 -5.81
N GLY A 170 -12.05 -0.21 -6.23
CA GLY A 170 -12.38 1.20 -6.04
C GLY A 170 -13.13 1.80 -7.22
N ARG A 171 -12.93 3.10 -7.43
CA ARG A 171 -13.53 3.87 -8.53
C ARG A 171 -12.69 3.87 -9.81
N PHE A 172 -11.47 3.37 -9.72
CA PHE A 172 -10.52 3.31 -10.82
C PHE A 172 -10.50 1.90 -11.39
N PHE A 173 -10.82 1.79 -12.67
CA PHE A 173 -10.80 0.55 -13.44
C PHE A 173 -10.00 0.85 -14.70
N GLY A 174 -8.91 0.12 -14.94
CA GLY A 174 -8.31 0.09 -16.27
C GLY A 174 -8.75 -1.15 -17.06
N SER A 175 -8.08 -1.43 -18.18
CA SER A 175 -8.48 -2.46 -19.16
C SER A 175 -8.28 -3.89 -18.66
N VAL A 176 -7.29 -4.10 -17.79
CA VAL A 176 -6.95 -5.39 -17.19
C VAL A 176 -7.37 -5.32 -15.73
N GLY A 177 -8.41 -6.08 -15.34
CA GLY A 177 -9.04 -5.97 -14.02
C GLY A 177 -8.16 -6.34 -12.81
N HIS A 178 -6.88 -6.67 -13.04
CA HIS A 178 -5.90 -7.04 -12.00
C HIS A 178 -4.45 -6.77 -12.42
N PHE A 179 -3.60 -6.52 -11.42
CA PHE A 179 -2.15 -6.52 -11.55
C PHE A 179 -1.61 -7.89 -11.13
N THR A 180 -0.86 -8.58 -12.00
CA THR A 180 -0.22 -9.85 -11.63
C THR A 180 1.08 -9.59 -10.88
N ILE A 181 1.14 -10.07 -9.64
CA ILE A 181 2.25 -9.87 -8.70
C ILE A 181 3.36 -10.90 -8.95
N TRP A 182 2.95 -12.14 -9.26
CA TRP A 182 3.82 -13.27 -9.56
C TRP A 182 3.09 -14.21 -10.51
N ASP A 183 3.58 -14.32 -11.74
CA ASP A 183 2.90 -15.05 -12.82
C ASP A 183 2.72 -16.54 -12.51
N GLU A 184 3.79 -17.25 -12.14
CA GLU A 184 3.70 -18.69 -11.87
C GLU A 184 2.81 -18.98 -10.66
N GLY A 185 2.83 -18.11 -9.65
CA GLY A 185 1.95 -18.20 -8.50
C GLY A 185 0.49 -18.01 -8.87
N ALA A 186 0.19 -17.01 -9.71
CA ALA A 186 -1.15 -16.73 -10.19
C ALA A 186 -1.68 -17.89 -11.04
N VAL A 187 -0.89 -18.41 -11.98
CA VAL A 187 -1.25 -19.58 -12.79
C VAL A 187 -1.62 -20.77 -11.91
N ARG A 188 -0.80 -21.08 -10.90
CA ARG A 188 -1.06 -22.18 -9.96
C ARG A 188 -2.34 -21.99 -9.14
N TYR A 189 -2.66 -20.76 -8.75
CA TYR A 189 -3.83 -20.46 -7.91
C TYR A 189 -5.14 -20.42 -8.73
N TRP A 190 -5.11 -19.78 -9.90
CA TRP A 190 -6.30 -19.53 -10.71
C TRP A 190 -6.57 -20.63 -11.75
N GLY A 191 -5.58 -21.47 -12.06
CA GLY A 191 -5.70 -22.51 -13.07
C GLY A 191 -5.75 -21.97 -14.50
N ASP A 192 -5.26 -20.74 -14.72
CA ASP A 192 -5.13 -20.18 -16.06
C ASP A 192 -4.12 -21.02 -16.82
N ASN A 193 -4.59 -21.83 -17.77
CA ASN A 193 -3.70 -22.56 -18.67
C ASN A 193 -2.90 -21.52 -19.47
N ALA A 194 -1.57 -21.58 -19.34
CA ALA A 194 -0.64 -20.81 -20.17
C ALA A 194 -0.83 -21.14 -21.66
#